data_AF-A0A1B1AZJ2-F1
#
_entry.id   AF-A0A1B1AZJ2-F1
#
_cell.length_a   1.000
_cell.length_b   1.000
_cell.length_c   1.000
_cell.angle_alpha   90.00
_cell.angle_beta   90.00
_cell.angle_gamma   90.00
#
_symmetry.space_group_name_H-M   'P 1'
#
loop_
_entity.id
_entity.type
_entity.pdbx_description
1 polymer ?
#
loop_
_entity_poly.entity_id
_entity_poly.type
_entity_poly.pdbx_seq_one_letter_code
_entity_poly.pdbx_strand_id
1 'polypeptide(L)'
;MWPIPPGALRVRPLPRETAASYLTRLAAAYHLTAAQLLDGLHITATGTSPAPPATEIHLSTEAARRLSDFTRIPPAHLARALARQPPPASIGMAHAALARWQPVQPAVQPLPACTACTIRRSPHKAVPAWIHPAPNLPRAMICTRHQQAASDPRQRTPLDIRSVPELAHARLTARRPPTASSLSWSTTITTRWYDHHQHLHIRWHTRLRQLTTANPHLASGPASPTLTCRALITYPETLTLATALDRLPPHPLTRTEQTAFLHQLASRLQLPRLAPADHDLLWQRLHAR
;
A
#
# COMPACT_ATOMS: atom_id res chain seq x y z
N MET A 1 -15.77 21.88 -25.05
CA MET A 1 -15.98 22.99 -24.10
C MET A 1 -16.35 22.37 -22.76
N TRP A 2 -15.63 22.68 -21.67
CA TRP A 2 -15.90 22.09 -20.35
C TRP A 2 -17.18 22.72 -19.77
N PRO A 3 -18.24 21.95 -19.46
CA PRO A 3 -19.46 22.51 -18.88
C PRO A 3 -19.26 23.02 -17.44
N ILE A 4 -18.16 22.61 -16.80
CA ILE A 4 -17.78 22.99 -15.43
C ILE A 4 -16.37 23.60 -15.47
N PRO A 5 -16.11 24.73 -14.79
CA PRO A 5 -14.79 25.35 -14.81
C PRO A 5 -13.68 24.41 -14.30
N PRO A 6 -12.46 24.50 -14.88
CA PRO A 6 -11.29 23.81 -14.36
C PRO A 6 -11.07 24.08 -12.87
N GLY A 7 -10.86 23.01 -12.09
CA GLY A 7 -10.62 23.05 -10.65
C GLY A 7 -11.86 23.27 -9.77
N ALA A 8 -13.04 23.52 -10.35
CA ALA A 8 -14.27 23.80 -9.58
C ALA A 8 -14.70 22.64 -8.67
N LEU A 9 -14.49 21.40 -9.11
CA LEU A 9 -14.88 20.20 -8.34
C LEU A 9 -13.87 19.80 -7.26
N ARG A 10 -12.77 20.56 -7.09
CA ARG A 10 -11.79 20.45 -5.99
C ARG A 10 -11.36 19.01 -5.66
N VAL A 11 -11.23 18.15 -6.68
CA VAL A 11 -10.76 16.76 -6.50
C VAL A 11 -9.29 16.79 -6.15
N ARG A 12 -8.98 16.44 -4.90
CA ARG A 12 -7.61 16.44 -4.36
C ARG A 12 -7.04 15.02 -4.37
N PRO A 13 -5.77 14.83 -4.74
CA PRO A 13 -5.13 13.53 -4.60
C PRO A 13 -4.98 13.14 -3.13
N LEU A 14 -4.99 11.85 -2.87
CA LEU A 14 -4.55 11.26 -1.59
C LEU A 14 -3.02 11.18 -1.58
N PRO A 15 -2.39 11.18 -0.39
CA PRO A 15 -0.98 10.83 -0.28
C PRO A 15 -0.72 9.45 -0.87
N ARG A 16 0.21 9.39 -1.82
CA ARG A 16 0.71 8.20 -2.51
C ARG A 16 -0.34 7.53 -3.40
N GLU A 17 -1.32 8.30 -3.86
CA GLU A 17 -2.30 7.87 -4.86
C GLU A 17 -1.61 7.57 -6.19
N THR A 18 -2.10 6.57 -6.91
CA THR A 18 -1.64 6.32 -8.28
C THR A 18 -2.10 7.44 -9.18
N ALA A 19 -1.30 7.79 -10.19
CA ALA A 19 -1.69 8.80 -11.17
C ALA A 19 -2.94 8.33 -11.94
N ALA A 20 -3.03 7.03 -12.23
CA ALA A 20 -4.20 6.41 -12.85
C ALA A 20 -5.48 6.54 -12.01
N SER A 21 -5.39 6.30 -10.68
CA SER A 21 -6.50 6.48 -9.74
C SER A 21 -6.94 7.94 -9.68
N TYR A 22 -5.99 8.85 -9.53
CA TYR A 22 -6.29 10.27 -9.44
C TYR A 22 -6.98 10.79 -10.70
N LEU A 23 -6.47 10.43 -11.90
CA LEU A 23 -7.09 10.80 -13.17
C LEU A 23 -8.48 10.18 -13.34
N THR A 24 -8.68 8.93 -12.94
CA THR A 24 -10.00 8.28 -13.01
C THR A 24 -11.00 9.00 -12.12
N ARG A 25 -10.61 9.35 -10.88
CA ARG A 25 -11.46 10.13 -9.96
C ARG A 25 -11.76 11.53 -10.50
N LEU A 26 -10.75 12.20 -11.02
CA LEU A 26 -10.88 13.54 -11.59
C LEU A 26 -11.82 13.52 -12.80
N ALA A 27 -11.57 12.65 -13.78
CA ALA A 27 -12.42 12.50 -14.95
C ALA A 27 -13.86 12.17 -14.56
N ALA A 28 -14.03 11.23 -13.64
CA ALA A 28 -15.36 10.81 -13.21
C ALA A 28 -16.13 11.96 -12.54
N ALA A 29 -15.47 12.84 -11.77
CA ALA A 29 -16.12 14.03 -11.19
C ALA A 29 -16.66 14.98 -12.26
N TYR A 30 -15.94 15.11 -13.39
CA TYR A 30 -16.38 15.89 -14.55
C TYR A 30 -17.26 15.08 -15.54
N HIS A 31 -17.75 13.91 -15.14
CA HIS A 31 -18.53 13.00 -16.00
C HIS A 31 -17.82 12.57 -17.30
N LEU A 32 -16.49 12.49 -17.26
CA LEU A 32 -15.66 12.02 -18.36
C LEU A 32 -15.02 10.67 -18.07
N THR A 33 -14.55 10.02 -19.13
CA THR A 33 -13.53 8.97 -19.05
C THR A 33 -12.13 9.59 -18.90
N ALA A 34 -11.17 8.80 -18.42
CA ALA A 34 -9.78 9.27 -18.33
C ALA A 34 -9.21 9.67 -19.70
N ALA A 35 -9.57 8.95 -20.77
CA ALA A 35 -9.17 9.30 -22.14
C ALA A 35 -9.73 10.66 -22.56
N GLN A 36 -11.04 10.88 -22.39
CA GLN A 36 -11.69 12.17 -22.70
C GLN A 36 -11.08 13.34 -21.92
N LEU A 37 -10.71 13.11 -20.65
CA LEU A 37 -10.01 14.12 -19.87
C LEU A 37 -8.63 14.44 -20.45
N LEU A 38 -7.82 13.42 -20.78
CA LEU A 38 -6.49 13.62 -21.36
C LEU A 38 -6.57 14.32 -22.72
N ASP A 39 -7.49 13.91 -23.58
CA ASP A 39 -7.74 14.53 -24.89
C ASP A 39 -8.16 15.99 -24.73
N GLY A 40 -9.06 16.30 -23.78
CA GLY A 40 -9.49 17.65 -23.47
C GLY A 40 -8.40 18.56 -22.86
N LEU A 41 -7.30 17.96 -22.38
CA LEU A 41 -6.08 18.65 -21.94
C LEU A 41 -5.00 18.69 -23.03
N HIS A 42 -5.33 18.22 -24.24
CA HIS A 42 -4.41 18.06 -25.37
C HIS A 42 -3.18 17.20 -25.01
N ILE A 43 -3.37 16.18 -24.18
CA ILE A 43 -2.32 15.24 -23.77
C ILE A 43 -2.46 13.98 -24.62
N THR A 44 -1.45 13.67 -25.42
CA THR A 44 -1.43 12.44 -26.24
C THR A 44 -1.18 11.24 -25.34
N ALA A 45 -2.20 10.38 -25.20
CA ALA A 45 -2.12 9.15 -24.43
C ALA A 45 -1.78 7.95 -25.32
N THR A 46 -0.86 7.10 -24.86
CA THR A 46 -0.45 5.86 -25.53
C THR A 46 -0.54 4.66 -24.58
N GLY A 47 -0.55 3.45 -25.15
CA GLY A 47 -0.71 2.21 -24.40
C GLY A 47 -2.17 1.89 -24.08
N THR A 48 -2.39 0.70 -23.53
CA THR A 48 -3.74 0.24 -23.19
C THR A 48 -4.16 0.84 -21.86
N SER A 49 -5.40 1.35 -21.77
CA SER A 49 -6.00 1.89 -20.55
C SER A 49 -6.95 0.90 -19.84
N PRO A 50 -6.48 -0.19 -19.21
CA PRO A 50 -7.20 -0.84 -18.13
C PRO A 50 -7.45 0.15 -16.98
N ALA A 51 -8.51 -0.08 -16.22
CA ALA A 51 -8.74 0.63 -14.98
C ALA A 51 -7.77 0.16 -13.87
N PRO A 52 -7.45 1.00 -12.88
CA PRO A 52 -6.78 0.57 -11.66
C PRO A 52 -7.44 -0.67 -11.04
N PRO A 53 -6.67 -1.58 -10.39
CA PRO A 53 -5.27 -1.42 -9.98
C PRO A 53 -4.22 -1.97 -10.95
N ALA A 54 -4.64 -2.55 -12.07
CA ALA A 54 -3.74 -3.29 -12.96
C ALA A 54 -2.82 -2.39 -13.80
N THR A 55 -3.06 -1.08 -13.80
CA THR A 55 -2.34 -0.10 -14.61
C THR A 55 -2.03 1.18 -13.89
N GLU A 56 -0.92 1.76 -14.32
CA GLU A 56 -0.44 3.08 -13.94
C GLU A 56 -0.32 3.94 -15.20
N ILE A 57 -0.30 5.25 -15.01
CA ILE A 57 -0.05 6.20 -16.09
C ILE A 57 1.15 7.08 -15.77
N HIS A 58 2.10 7.11 -16.69
CA HIS A 58 3.25 7.99 -16.61
C HIS A 58 2.98 9.26 -17.40
N LEU A 59 3.13 10.41 -16.75
CA LEU A 59 2.96 11.72 -17.36
C LEU A 59 4.34 12.32 -17.65
N SER A 60 4.51 12.89 -18.84
CA SER A 60 5.59 13.83 -19.14
C SER A 60 5.50 15.08 -18.25
N THR A 61 6.58 15.85 -18.18
CA THR A 61 6.61 17.11 -17.43
C THR A 61 5.53 18.08 -17.92
N GLU A 62 5.36 18.19 -19.24
CA GLU A 62 4.34 19.05 -19.84
C GLU A 62 2.91 18.55 -19.57
N ALA A 63 2.66 17.24 -19.63
CA ALA A 63 1.36 16.68 -19.27
C ALA A 63 1.02 16.92 -17.78
N ALA A 64 2.01 16.78 -16.88
CA ALA A 64 1.86 17.07 -15.47
C ALA A 64 1.57 18.56 -15.21
N ARG A 65 2.18 19.47 -15.98
CA ARG A 65 1.91 20.91 -15.92
C ARG A 65 0.47 21.23 -16.33
N ARG A 66 0.00 20.69 -17.47
CA ARG A 66 -1.38 20.89 -17.92
C ARG A 66 -2.41 20.36 -16.93
N LEU A 67 -2.12 19.20 -16.32
CA LEU A 67 -2.95 18.66 -15.24
C LEU A 67 -2.96 19.57 -14.00
N SER A 68 -1.81 20.13 -13.61
CA SER A 68 -1.70 21.13 -12.55
C SER A 68 -2.57 22.35 -12.85
N ASP A 69 -2.47 22.90 -14.06
CA ASP A 69 -3.21 24.09 -14.48
C ASP A 69 -4.72 23.84 -14.47
N PHE A 70 -5.15 22.67 -14.97
CA PHE A 70 -6.56 22.26 -14.95
C PHE A 70 -7.10 22.07 -13.53
N THR A 71 -6.34 21.43 -12.65
CA THR A 71 -6.78 21.13 -11.27
C THR A 71 -6.61 22.31 -10.33
N ARG A 72 -5.83 23.33 -10.73
CA ARG A 72 -5.35 24.43 -9.88
C ARG A 72 -4.58 23.93 -8.65
N ILE A 73 -3.91 22.78 -8.77
CA ILE A 73 -3.06 22.22 -7.71
C ILE A 73 -1.60 22.42 -8.13
N PRO A 74 -0.76 23.09 -7.32
CA PRO A 74 0.63 23.34 -7.67
C PRO A 74 1.38 22.06 -8.08
N PRO A 75 2.28 22.10 -9.08
CA PRO A 75 3.01 20.92 -9.54
C PRO A 75 3.75 20.20 -8.41
N ALA A 76 4.33 20.94 -7.47
CA ALA A 76 5.01 20.38 -6.30
C ALA A 76 4.07 19.60 -5.36
N HIS A 77 2.80 19.97 -5.29
CA HIS A 77 1.80 19.25 -4.49
C HIS A 77 1.33 17.98 -5.19
N LEU A 78 1.09 18.03 -6.51
CA LEU A 78 0.83 16.83 -7.30
C LEU A 78 2.02 15.87 -7.25
N ALA A 79 3.24 16.41 -7.34
CA ALA A 79 4.48 15.65 -7.24
C ALA A 79 4.61 14.85 -5.95
N ARG A 80 4.26 15.49 -4.84
CA ARG A 80 4.36 14.90 -3.49
C ARG A 80 3.22 13.92 -3.21
N ALA A 81 2.03 14.20 -3.74
CA ALA A 81 0.84 13.39 -3.49
C ALA A 81 0.80 12.15 -4.37
N LEU A 82 1.18 12.23 -5.64
CA LEU A 82 1.13 11.09 -6.54
C LEU A 82 2.37 10.21 -6.35
N ALA A 83 2.15 8.91 -6.21
CA ALA A 83 3.24 7.95 -6.13
C ALA A 83 3.97 7.90 -7.47
N ARG A 84 5.19 8.45 -7.51
CA ARG A 84 6.02 8.45 -8.72
C ARG A 84 6.79 7.14 -8.81
N GLN A 85 6.46 6.32 -9.79
CA GLN A 85 7.50 5.56 -10.47
C GLN A 85 8.17 6.51 -11.47
N PRO A 86 9.51 6.53 -11.57
CA PRO A 86 10.18 7.35 -12.56
C PRO A 86 9.61 6.99 -13.93
N PRO A 87 9.12 7.98 -14.72
CA PRO A 87 8.66 7.70 -16.05
C PRO A 87 9.81 7.11 -16.87
N PRO A 88 9.53 6.21 -17.82
CA PRO A 88 10.52 5.82 -18.82
C PRO A 88 11.18 7.08 -19.40
N ALA A 89 12.50 7.05 -19.65
CA ALA A 89 13.25 8.21 -20.11
C ALA A 89 12.63 8.87 -21.36
N SER A 90 12.04 8.06 -22.25
CA SER A 90 11.32 8.50 -23.45
C SER A 90 10.09 9.38 -23.19
N ILE A 91 9.55 9.39 -21.97
CA ILE A 91 8.39 10.21 -21.57
C ILE A 91 8.83 11.33 -20.64
N GLY A 92 9.75 11.04 -19.71
CA GLY A 92 10.23 12.02 -18.73
C GLY A 92 10.90 13.24 -19.38
N MET A 93 11.60 13.02 -20.49
CA MET A 93 12.34 14.06 -21.22
C MET A 93 11.57 14.66 -22.41
N ALA A 94 10.34 14.22 -22.68
CA ALA A 94 9.57 14.73 -23.79
C ALA A 94 9.10 16.17 -23.52
N HIS A 95 9.37 17.08 -24.45
CA HIS A 95 8.82 18.44 -24.43
C HIS A 95 7.33 18.49 -24.80
N ALA A 96 6.82 17.42 -25.43
CA ALA A 96 5.41 17.27 -25.75
C ALA A 96 4.59 16.76 -24.55
N ALA A 97 3.31 17.11 -24.53
CA ALA A 97 2.35 16.64 -23.52
C ALA A 97 1.98 15.17 -23.77
N LEU A 98 2.80 14.25 -23.28
CA LEU A 98 2.61 12.81 -23.43
C LEU A 98 2.15 12.16 -22.13
N ALA A 99 1.31 11.13 -22.27
CA ALA A 99 0.96 10.18 -21.23
C ALA A 99 1.10 8.74 -21.76
N ARG A 100 1.55 7.81 -20.92
CA ARG A 100 1.61 6.38 -21.27
C ARG A 100 1.04 5.52 -20.17
N TRP A 101 0.07 4.69 -20.55
CA TRP A 101 -0.45 3.64 -19.70
C TRP A 101 0.49 2.44 -19.71
N GLN A 102 0.73 1.87 -18.53
CA GLN A 102 1.59 0.70 -18.35
C GLN A 102 0.98 -0.30 -17.38
N PRO A 103 1.07 -1.62 -17.67
CA PRO A 103 0.74 -2.66 -16.71
C PRO A 103 1.58 -2.57 -15.44
N VAL A 104 0.93 -2.74 -14.29
CA VAL A 104 1.58 -2.81 -12.99
C VAL A 104 1.73 -4.27 -12.59
N GLN A 105 2.96 -4.68 -12.29
CA GLN A 105 3.25 -6.04 -11.83
C GLN A 105 2.45 -6.37 -10.56
N PRO A 106 1.83 -7.56 -10.44
CA PRO A 106 0.98 -7.92 -9.31
C PRO A 106 1.58 -7.64 -7.93
N ALA A 107 2.89 -7.88 -7.78
CA ALA A 107 3.63 -7.66 -6.53
C ALA A 107 3.62 -6.19 -6.06
N VAL A 108 3.58 -5.23 -6.98
CA VAL A 108 3.64 -3.79 -6.69
C VAL A 108 2.34 -3.06 -7.03
N GLN A 109 1.25 -3.79 -7.27
CA GLN A 109 -0.05 -3.18 -7.48
C GLN A 109 -0.46 -2.33 -6.27
N PRO A 110 -1.14 -1.19 -6.50
CA PRO A 110 -1.64 -0.36 -5.41
C PRO A 110 -2.77 -1.06 -4.66
N LEU A 111 -3.05 -0.60 -3.45
CA LEU A 111 -4.13 -1.10 -2.59
C LEU A 111 -5.28 -0.09 -2.53
N PRO A 112 -6.53 -0.53 -2.32
CA PRO A 112 -7.65 0.39 -2.17
C PRO A 112 -7.42 1.29 -0.95
N ALA A 113 -7.65 2.58 -1.13
CA ALA A 113 -7.55 3.59 -0.10
C ALA A 113 -8.81 3.62 0.77
N CYS A 114 -8.66 4.14 1.99
CA CYS A 114 -9.79 4.40 2.89
C CYS A 114 -10.92 5.19 2.18
N THR A 115 -12.14 4.66 2.26
CA THR A 115 -13.31 5.23 1.58
C THR A 115 -13.65 6.61 2.14
N ALA A 116 -13.64 6.78 3.46
CA ALA A 116 -13.91 8.07 4.10
C ALA A 116 -12.85 9.15 3.75
N CYS A 117 -11.57 8.77 3.68
CA CYS A 117 -10.52 9.67 3.21
C CYS A 117 -10.71 10.05 1.73
N THR A 118 -11.11 9.09 0.91
CA THR A 118 -11.38 9.28 -0.52
C THR A 118 -12.55 10.24 -0.74
N ILE A 119 -13.69 10.01 -0.07
CA ILE A 119 -14.88 10.86 -0.12
C ILE A 119 -14.53 12.29 0.29
N ARG A 120 -13.78 12.46 1.39
CA ARG A 120 -13.35 13.80 1.84
C ARG A 120 -12.51 14.55 0.80
N ARG A 121 -11.81 13.83 -0.10
CA ARG A 121 -10.92 14.38 -1.13
C ARG A 121 -11.58 14.43 -2.52
N SER A 122 -12.75 13.81 -2.69
CA SER A 122 -13.56 13.79 -3.92
C SER A 122 -15.04 13.69 -3.54
N PRO A 123 -15.65 14.78 -3.05
CA PRO A 123 -17.00 14.73 -2.48
C PRO A 123 -18.08 14.50 -3.53
N HIS A 124 -17.82 14.81 -4.81
CA HIS A 124 -18.83 14.81 -5.87
C HIS A 124 -19.08 13.44 -6.50
N LYS A 125 -18.17 12.46 -6.31
CA LYS A 125 -18.35 11.12 -6.85
C LYS A 125 -17.60 10.06 -6.05
N ALA A 126 -18.31 8.98 -5.73
CA ALA A 126 -17.80 7.82 -5.02
C ALA A 126 -17.02 6.91 -5.97
N VAL A 127 -15.84 7.34 -6.40
CA VAL A 127 -14.91 6.49 -7.15
C VAL A 127 -13.82 6.00 -6.20
N PRO A 128 -13.56 4.67 -6.10
CA PRO A 128 -12.49 4.12 -5.29
C PRO A 128 -11.14 4.75 -5.66
N ALA A 129 -10.31 4.98 -4.66
CA ALA A 129 -8.95 5.43 -4.88
C ALA A 129 -7.96 4.30 -4.59
N TRP A 130 -6.84 4.32 -5.29
CA TRP A 130 -5.78 3.33 -5.18
C TRP A 130 -4.48 4.01 -4.81
N ILE A 131 -3.85 3.55 -3.73
CA ILE A 131 -2.63 4.13 -3.19
C ILE A 131 -1.54 3.06 -3.15
N HIS A 132 -0.32 3.44 -3.52
CA HIS A 132 0.81 2.56 -3.36
C HIS A 132 1.11 2.37 -1.87
N PRO A 133 1.21 1.13 -1.36
CA PRO A 133 1.74 0.87 -0.02
C PRO A 133 3.13 1.47 0.11
N ALA A 134 3.54 1.87 1.32
CA ALA A 134 4.89 2.42 1.47
C ALA A 134 5.85 1.39 0.92
N PRO A 135 6.83 1.76 0.05
CA PRO A 135 7.88 0.80 -0.32
C PRO A 135 8.54 0.27 0.97
N ASN A 136 8.41 1.09 2.00
CA ASN A 136 8.90 0.93 3.32
C ASN A 136 7.87 0.48 4.35
N LEU A 137 6.87 -0.34 4.02
CA LEU A 137 6.01 -1.04 5.00
C LEU A 137 5.69 -2.46 4.52
N PRO A 138 5.31 -3.39 5.43
CA PRO A 138 4.56 -4.58 5.03
C PRO A 138 3.43 -4.17 4.09
N ARG A 139 3.15 -4.96 3.05
CA ARG A 139 2.20 -4.63 1.97
C ARG A 139 0.75 -4.62 2.43
N ALA A 140 0.44 -3.69 3.32
CA ALA A 140 -0.85 -3.40 3.90
C ALA A 140 -0.99 -1.89 4.09
N MET A 141 -2.18 -1.37 3.79
CA MET A 141 -2.56 0.00 4.10
C MET A 141 -3.49 -0.01 5.30
N ILE A 142 -3.20 0.82 6.30
CA ILE A 142 -4.03 0.98 7.51
C ILE A 142 -4.33 2.47 7.69
N CYS A 143 -5.62 2.81 7.62
CA CYS A 143 -6.12 4.11 7.99
C CYS A 143 -6.54 4.09 9.46
N THR A 144 -5.67 4.59 10.33
CA THR A 144 -5.93 4.65 11.79
C THR A 144 -7.07 5.58 12.16
N ARG A 145 -7.35 6.60 11.34
CA ARG A 145 -8.44 7.56 11.59
C ARG A 145 -9.83 6.94 11.39
N HIS A 146 -10.01 6.15 10.34
CA HIS A 146 -11.33 5.58 9.99
C HIS A 146 -11.40 4.07 10.22
N GLN A 147 -10.34 3.48 10.77
CA GLN A 147 -10.24 2.05 11.08
C GLN A 147 -10.57 1.19 9.87
N GLN A 148 -9.94 1.52 8.73
CA GLN A 148 -10.03 0.75 7.49
C GLN A 148 -8.67 0.27 7.05
N ALA A 149 -8.61 -0.91 6.43
CA ALA A 149 -7.37 -1.47 5.93
C ALA A 149 -7.51 -2.16 4.57
N ALA A 150 -6.38 -2.38 3.91
CA ALA A 150 -6.30 -3.14 2.69
C ALA A 150 -4.98 -3.90 2.61
N SER A 151 -5.00 -5.10 2.05
CA SER A 151 -3.81 -5.97 1.88
C SER A 151 -3.76 -6.65 0.52
N ASP A 152 -4.88 -6.78 -0.16
CA ASP A 152 -4.99 -7.45 -1.45
C ASP A 152 -5.51 -6.46 -2.51
N PRO A 153 -4.80 -6.28 -3.66
CA PRO A 153 -5.25 -5.39 -4.72
C PRO A 153 -6.51 -5.91 -5.45
N ARG A 154 -6.81 -7.21 -5.38
CA ARG A 154 -8.02 -7.79 -5.97
C ARG A 154 -9.28 -7.33 -5.22
N GLN A 155 -9.11 -6.94 -3.96
CA GLN A 155 -10.18 -6.41 -3.15
C GLN A 155 -10.37 -4.92 -3.46
N ARG A 156 -11.57 -4.53 -3.90
CA ARG A 156 -11.89 -3.12 -4.26
C ARG A 156 -12.35 -2.30 -3.06
N THR A 157 -12.92 -2.95 -2.06
CA THR A 157 -13.46 -2.30 -0.86
C THR A 157 -12.51 -2.52 0.31
N PRO A 158 -11.96 -1.46 0.93
CA PRO A 158 -11.20 -1.58 2.17
C PRO A 158 -11.99 -2.29 3.25
N LEU A 159 -11.30 -3.07 4.06
CA LEU A 159 -11.88 -3.81 5.18
C LEU A 159 -12.06 -2.91 6.39
N ASP A 160 -13.19 -3.03 7.08
CA ASP A 160 -13.35 -2.52 8.44
C ASP A 160 -12.49 -3.36 9.40
N ILE A 161 -11.63 -2.68 10.17
CA ILE A 161 -10.72 -3.31 11.13
C ILE A 161 -11.04 -2.96 12.58
N ARG A 162 -12.19 -2.34 12.88
CA ARG A 162 -12.59 -2.01 14.26
C ARG A 162 -12.68 -3.23 15.17
N SER A 163 -13.02 -4.39 14.62
CA SER A 163 -13.05 -5.67 15.33
C SER A 163 -11.66 -6.22 15.68
N VAL A 164 -10.60 -5.62 15.14
CA VAL A 164 -9.19 -6.01 15.33
C VAL A 164 -8.33 -4.77 15.65
N PRO A 165 -8.54 -4.13 16.82
CA PRO A 165 -7.93 -2.85 17.17
C PRO A 165 -6.39 -2.89 17.23
N GLU A 166 -5.80 -4.07 17.43
CA GLU A 166 -4.34 -4.25 17.42
C GLU A 166 -3.68 -3.86 16.09
N LEU A 167 -4.41 -3.90 14.96
CA LEU A 167 -3.90 -3.47 13.65
C LEU A 167 -3.61 -1.96 13.64
N ALA A 168 -4.58 -1.17 14.10
CA ALA A 168 -4.41 0.27 14.21
C ALA A 168 -3.41 0.63 15.31
N HIS A 169 -3.42 -0.09 16.43
CA HIS A 169 -2.47 0.14 17.52
C HIS A 169 -1.02 -0.10 17.07
N ALA A 170 -0.73 -1.23 16.42
CA ALA A 170 0.60 -1.52 15.88
C ALA A 170 1.07 -0.45 14.90
N ARG A 171 0.17 0.06 14.07
CA ARG A 171 0.47 1.16 13.14
C ARG A 171 0.80 2.46 13.88
N LEU A 172 0.09 2.78 14.96
CA LEU A 172 0.30 3.99 15.76
C LEU A 172 1.57 3.92 16.61
N THR A 173 1.93 2.75 17.12
CA THR A 173 3.13 2.56 17.95
C THR A 173 4.41 2.49 17.13
N ALA A 174 4.33 2.14 15.84
CA ALA A 174 5.42 2.29 14.87
C ALA A 174 5.68 3.76 14.49
N ARG A 175 5.89 4.63 15.50
CA ARG A 175 6.09 6.09 15.36
C ARG A 175 7.36 6.47 14.61
N ARG A 176 8.32 5.56 14.46
CA ARG A 176 9.49 5.77 13.58
C ARG A 176 9.19 5.21 12.18
N PRO A 177 9.55 5.94 11.11
CA PRO A 177 9.51 5.39 9.76
C PRO A 177 10.34 4.10 9.75
N PRO A 178 9.82 2.99 9.20
CA PRO A 178 10.62 1.78 9.04
C PRO A 178 11.85 2.10 8.18
N THR A 179 13.01 1.65 8.62
CA THR A 179 14.25 1.72 7.81
C THR A 179 14.23 0.63 6.75
N ALA A 180 15.01 0.78 5.68
CA ALA A 180 15.18 -0.25 4.64
C ALA A 180 15.51 -1.63 5.24
N SER A 181 16.29 -1.67 6.33
CA SER A 181 16.67 -2.88 7.07
C SER A 181 15.46 -3.53 7.76
N SER A 182 14.66 -2.77 8.52
CA SER A 182 13.41 -3.23 9.13
C SER A 182 12.47 -3.88 8.10
N LEU A 183 12.53 -3.46 6.85
CA LEU A 183 11.58 -3.86 5.82
C LEU A 183 11.98 -5.08 5.07
N SER A 184 13.26 -5.16 4.74
CA SER A 184 13.84 -6.41 4.34
C SER A 184 13.49 -7.45 5.40
N TRP A 185 13.62 -7.16 6.71
CA TRP A 185 13.21 -8.08 7.78
C TRP A 185 11.74 -8.47 7.68
N SER A 186 10.84 -7.51 7.47
CA SER A 186 9.41 -7.79 7.32
C SER A 186 9.11 -8.79 6.20
N THR A 187 9.81 -8.74 5.06
CA THR A 187 9.65 -9.71 3.97
C THR A 187 10.09 -11.10 4.40
N THR A 188 11.29 -11.24 4.98
CA THR A 188 11.79 -12.53 5.48
C THR A 188 10.88 -13.14 6.55
N ILE A 189 10.41 -12.31 7.49
CA ILE A 189 9.47 -12.72 8.54
C ILE A 189 8.14 -13.19 7.94
N THR A 190 7.62 -12.41 6.98
CA THR A 190 6.37 -12.72 6.30
C THR A 190 6.49 -14.06 5.57
N THR A 191 7.59 -14.30 4.84
CA THR A 191 7.90 -15.58 4.20
C THR A 191 7.98 -16.72 5.21
N ARG A 192 8.76 -16.54 6.28
CA ARG A 192 8.91 -17.53 7.35
C ARG A 192 7.58 -17.90 7.98
N TRP A 193 6.69 -16.92 8.18
CA TRP A 193 5.36 -17.22 8.69
C TRP A 193 4.74 -18.32 7.84
N TYR A 194 4.74 -18.21 6.51
CA TYR A 194 4.15 -19.22 5.62
C TYR A 194 4.67 -20.63 5.82
N ASP A 195 5.94 -20.77 6.17
CA ASP A 195 6.59 -22.08 6.23
C ASP A 195 6.41 -22.78 7.59
N HIS A 196 6.18 -22.06 8.71
CA HIS A 196 6.36 -22.62 10.08
C HIS A 196 5.21 -22.35 11.08
N HIS A 197 3.96 -22.48 10.65
CA HIS A 197 2.74 -21.88 11.25
C HIS A 197 2.09 -22.45 12.55
N GLN A 198 2.79 -23.03 13.55
CA GLN A 198 2.05 -23.78 14.60
C GLN A 198 1.39 -22.98 15.75
N HIS A 199 2.02 -21.94 16.33
CA HIS A 199 1.48 -21.26 17.54
C HIS A 199 0.74 -19.95 17.28
N LEU A 200 1.05 -19.31 16.17
CA LEU A 200 0.39 -18.07 15.74
C LEU A 200 -1.00 -18.32 15.14
N HIS A 201 -1.29 -19.59 14.83
CA HIS A 201 -2.53 -20.04 14.21
C HIS A 201 -3.77 -19.57 14.99
N ILE A 202 -3.81 -19.69 16.33
CA ILE A 202 -4.98 -19.31 17.12
C ILE A 202 -5.25 -17.79 17.02
N ARG A 203 -4.25 -16.94 17.26
CA ARG A 203 -4.41 -15.48 17.21
C ARG A 203 -4.81 -15.03 15.80
N TRP A 204 -4.14 -15.55 14.78
CA TRP A 204 -4.46 -15.20 13.41
C TRP A 204 -5.83 -15.70 12.97
N HIS A 205 -6.27 -16.88 13.44
CA HIS A 205 -7.64 -17.35 13.22
C HIS A 205 -8.68 -16.48 13.89
N THR A 206 -8.42 -16.05 15.13
CA THR A 206 -9.31 -15.11 15.83
C THR A 206 -9.44 -13.81 15.04
N ARG A 207 -8.33 -13.22 14.59
CA ARG A 207 -8.35 -12.01 13.74
C ARG A 207 -9.04 -12.25 12.40
N LEU A 208 -8.75 -13.37 11.74
CA LEU A 208 -9.39 -13.73 10.47
C LEU A 208 -10.90 -13.86 10.62
N ARG A 209 -11.35 -14.51 11.70
CA ARG A 209 -12.78 -14.64 12.04
C ARG A 209 -13.39 -13.27 12.26
N GLN A 210 -12.77 -12.43 13.10
CA GLN A 210 -13.23 -11.06 13.38
C GLN A 210 -13.31 -10.19 12.10
N LEU A 211 -12.33 -10.30 11.21
CA LEU A 211 -12.33 -9.59 9.93
C LEU A 211 -13.42 -10.13 8.99
N THR A 212 -13.58 -11.45 8.91
CA THR A 212 -14.60 -12.08 8.05
C THR A 212 -16.01 -11.74 8.52
N THR A 213 -16.25 -11.75 9.83
CA THR A 213 -17.54 -11.34 10.42
C THR A 213 -17.83 -9.86 10.18
N ALA A 214 -16.84 -8.98 10.35
CA ALA A 214 -17.01 -7.54 10.13
C ALA A 214 -17.10 -7.17 8.63
N ASN A 215 -16.66 -8.04 7.73
CA ASN A 215 -16.60 -7.78 6.29
C ASN A 215 -17.24 -8.93 5.48
N PRO A 216 -18.58 -9.04 5.46
CA PRO A 216 -19.28 -10.14 4.78
C PRO A 216 -18.95 -10.28 3.29
N HIS A 217 -18.58 -9.18 2.64
CA HIS A 217 -18.18 -9.15 1.22
C HIS A 217 -16.89 -9.93 0.92
N LEU A 218 -16.13 -10.35 1.94
CA LEU A 218 -14.97 -11.23 1.76
C LEU A 218 -15.38 -12.64 1.30
N ALA A 219 -16.58 -13.11 1.64
CA ALA A 219 -17.04 -14.45 1.28
C ALA A 219 -17.34 -14.58 -0.22
N SER A 220 -17.79 -13.50 -0.86
CA SER A 220 -18.06 -13.42 -2.30
C SER A 220 -16.90 -12.82 -3.10
N GLY A 221 -15.74 -12.64 -2.46
CA GLY A 221 -14.56 -12.03 -3.07
C GLY A 221 -13.87 -12.94 -4.09
N PRO A 222 -12.97 -12.37 -4.91
CA PRO A 222 -12.22 -13.11 -5.94
C PRO A 222 -11.12 -14.03 -5.35
N ALA A 223 -10.93 -14.03 -4.03
CA ALA A 223 -9.93 -14.79 -3.31
C ALA A 223 -10.49 -15.22 -1.95
N SER A 224 -9.95 -16.29 -1.38
CA SER A 224 -10.37 -16.73 -0.04
C SER A 224 -10.12 -15.63 1.01
N PRO A 225 -10.93 -15.54 2.08
CA PRO A 225 -10.71 -14.60 3.17
C PRO A 225 -9.31 -14.71 3.77
N THR A 226 -8.79 -15.94 3.89
CA THR A 226 -7.43 -16.21 4.37
C THR A 226 -6.36 -15.56 3.50
N LEU A 227 -6.45 -15.70 2.17
CA LEU A 227 -5.48 -15.10 1.26
C LEU A 227 -5.59 -13.57 1.29
N THR A 228 -6.81 -13.05 1.28
CA THR A 228 -7.10 -11.61 1.28
C THR A 228 -6.59 -10.92 2.54
N CYS A 229 -6.83 -11.50 3.72
CA CYS A 229 -6.48 -10.92 5.01
C CYS A 229 -5.07 -11.28 5.48
N ARG A 230 -4.32 -12.08 4.73
CA ARG A 230 -3.02 -12.67 5.12
C ARG A 230 -2.02 -11.65 5.66
N ALA A 231 -1.81 -10.55 4.94
CA ALA A 231 -0.88 -9.51 5.38
C ALA A 231 -1.40 -8.69 6.56
N LEU A 232 -2.72 -8.68 6.81
CA LEU A 232 -3.32 -7.99 7.96
C LEU A 232 -3.25 -8.84 9.23
N ILE A 233 -3.65 -10.10 9.17
CA ILE A 233 -3.68 -10.97 10.36
C ILE A 233 -2.29 -11.16 10.97
N THR A 234 -1.23 -11.09 10.15
CA THR A 234 0.18 -11.18 10.58
C THR A 234 0.82 -9.81 10.85
N TYR A 235 0.14 -8.70 10.56
CA TYR A 235 0.70 -7.35 10.55
C TYR A 235 1.33 -6.93 11.89
N PRO A 236 0.64 -7.07 13.05
CA PRO A 236 1.18 -6.57 14.31
C PRO A 236 2.49 -7.25 14.70
N GLU A 237 2.54 -8.58 14.60
CA GLU A 237 3.74 -9.35 14.94
C GLU A 237 4.86 -9.07 13.94
N THR A 238 4.55 -9.02 12.65
CA THR A 238 5.53 -8.76 11.58
C THR A 238 6.19 -7.40 11.77
N LEU A 239 5.40 -6.35 12.01
CA LEU A 239 5.91 -5.00 12.21
C LEU A 239 6.74 -4.88 13.49
N THR A 240 6.29 -5.51 14.58
CA THR A 240 6.99 -5.45 15.87
C THR A 240 8.32 -6.20 15.82
N LEU A 241 8.34 -7.40 15.23
CA LEU A 241 9.54 -8.21 15.06
C LEU A 241 10.55 -7.53 14.13
N ALA A 242 10.09 -7.03 12.99
CA ALA A 242 10.91 -6.25 12.06
C ALA A 242 11.57 -5.03 12.73
N THR A 243 10.80 -4.27 13.52
CA THR A 243 11.31 -3.10 14.24
C THR A 243 12.30 -3.47 15.34
N ALA A 244 12.12 -4.62 16.00
CA ALA A 244 13.05 -5.09 17.02
C ALA A 244 14.38 -5.55 16.41
N LEU A 245 14.32 -6.33 15.31
CA LEU A 245 15.51 -6.80 14.59
C LEU A 245 16.30 -5.65 13.96
N ASP A 246 15.63 -4.57 13.57
CA ASP A 246 16.30 -3.37 13.06
C ASP A 246 17.15 -2.65 14.11
N ARG A 247 16.88 -2.86 15.41
CA ARG A 247 17.64 -2.26 16.51
C ARG A 247 18.86 -3.07 16.92
N LEU A 248 19.07 -4.24 16.33
CA LEU A 248 20.27 -5.03 16.60
C LEU A 248 21.51 -4.26 16.14
N PRO A 249 22.59 -4.23 16.95
CA PRO A 249 23.82 -3.57 16.58
C PRO A 249 24.38 -4.18 15.28
N PRO A 250 25.14 -3.40 14.49
CA PRO A 250 25.73 -3.88 13.24
C PRO A 250 26.91 -4.84 13.44
N HIS A 251 27.35 -5.04 14.68
CA HIS A 251 28.46 -5.94 14.99
C HIS A 251 27.94 -7.38 15.14
N PRO A 252 28.73 -8.39 14.73
CA PRO A 252 28.30 -9.78 14.78
C PRO A 252 28.03 -10.18 16.22
N LEU A 253 26.76 -10.46 16.53
CA LEU A 253 26.36 -11.06 17.79
C LEU A 253 26.81 -12.52 17.79
N THR A 254 27.32 -13.00 18.92
CA THR A 254 27.58 -14.43 19.13
C THR A 254 26.28 -15.23 19.02
N ARG A 255 26.39 -16.52 18.69
CA ARG A 255 25.24 -17.44 18.62
C ARG A 255 24.41 -17.39 19.92
N THR A 256 25.06 -17.30 21.06
CA THR A 256 24.42 -17.21 22.38
C THR A 256 23.61 -15.93 22.54
N GLU A 257 24.17 -14.79 22.15
CA GLU A 257 23.48 -13.48 22.22
C GLU A 257 22.29 -13.40 21.27
N GLN A 258 22.44 -13.92 20.04
CA GLN A 258 21.34 -14.00 19.07
C GLN A 258 20.20 -14.87 19.61
N THR A 259 20.54 -16.04 20.17
CA THR A 259 19.56 -16.97 20.76
C THR A 259 18.83 -16.33 21.94
N ALA A 260 19.57 -15.70 22.86
CA ALA A 260 18.99 -15.02 24.02
C ALA A 260 18.07 -13.86 23.60
N PHE A 261 18.48 -13.04 22.62
CA PHE A 261 17.67 -11.96 22.07
C PHE A 261 16.37 -12.49 21.46
N LEU A 262 16.46 -13.53 20.62
CA LEU A 262 15.29 -14.14 19.99
C LEU A 262 14.35 -14.76 21.02
N HIS A 263 14.87 -15.40 22.07
CA HIS A 263 14.05 -15.91 23.17
C HIS A 263 13.36 -14.80 23.98
N GLN A 264 14.06 -13.70 24.27
CA GLN A 264 13.46 -12.55 24.95
C GLN A 264 12.33 -11.95 24.11
N LEU A 265 12.57 -11.79 22.80
CA LEU A 265 11.58 -11.27 21.86
C LEU A 265 10.42 -12.25 21.66
N ALA A 266 10.69 -13.56 21.64
CA ALA A 266 9.71 -14.63 21.63
C ALA A 266 8.76 -14.50 22.81
N SER A 267 9.31 -14.39 24.02
CA SER A 267 8.55 -14.23 25.26
C SER A 267 7.68 -12.98 25.22
N ARG A 268 8.27 -11.82 24.85
CA ARG A 268 7.55 -10.54 24.79
C ARG A 268 6.39 -10.53 23.80
N LEU A 269 6.54 -11.20 22.66
CA LEU A 269 5.52 -11.27 21.62
C LEU A 269 4.58 -12.48 21.79
N GLN A 270 4.81 -13.29 22.83
CA GLN A 270 4.14 -14.58 23.06
C GLN A 270 4.25 -15.49 21.83
N LEU A 271 5.44 -15.53 21.23
CA LEU A 271 5.82 -16.32 20.05
C LEU A 271 6.73 -17.47 20.48
N PRO A 272 6.22 -18.52 21.15
CA PRO A 272 7.05 -19.55 21.78
C PRO A 272 7.97 -20.31 20.81
N ARG A 273 7.77 -20.19 19.49
CA ARG A 273 8.64 -20.75 18.44
C ARG A 273 9.23 -19.68 17.50
N LEU A 274 9.55 -18.52 18.04
CA LEU A 274 10.35 -17.52 17.32
C LEU A 274 11.83 -17.93 17.24
N ALA A 275 12.32 -18.77 18.16
CA ALA A 275 13.65 -19.37 18.09
C ALA A 275 13.78 -20.18 16.78
N PRO A 276 14.60 -19.71 15.82
CA PRO A 276 14.65 -20.33 14.51
C PRO A 276 15.65 -21.49 14.52
N ALA A 277 15.36 -22.55 13.77
CA ALA A 277 16.34 -23.61 13.54
C ALA A 277 17.49 -23.08 12.65
N ASP A 278 18.63 -23.78 12.61
CA ASP A 278 19.80 -23.31 11.86
C ASP A 278 19.54 -23.15 10.33
N HIS A 279 18.54 -23.85 9.81
CA HIS A 279 18.09 -23.78 8.42
C HIS A 279 16.97 -22.76 8.16
N ASP A 280 16.51 -22.04 9.20
CA ASP A 280 15.43 -21.06 9.09
C ASP A 280 15.93 -19.77 8.42
N LEU A 281 15.14 -19.22 7.49
CA LEU A 281 15.45 -18.00 6.75
C LEU A 281 15.76 -16.79 7.66
N LEU A 282 15.12 -16.72 8.84
CA LEU A 282 15.37 -15.67 9.83
C LEU A 282 16.76 -15.82 10.47
N TRP A 283 17.18 -17.06 10.73
CA TRP A 283 18.49 -17.37 11.31
C TRP A 283 19.63 -17.15 10.31
N GLN A 284 19.49 -17.68 9.10
CA GLN A 284 20.48 -17.48 8.03
C GLN A 284 20.78 -16.00 7.80
N ARG A 285 19.75 -15.17 7.84
CA ARG A 285 19.89 -13.74 7.63
C ARG A 285 20.44 -12.98 8.85
N LEU A 286 20.21 -13.48 10.07
CA LEU A 286 20.85 -12.91 11.26
C LEU A 286 22.37 -13.15 11.23
N HIS A 287 22.81 -14.28 10.69
CA HIS A 287 24.22 -14.63 10.54
C HIS A 287 24.93 -13.99 9.35
N ALA A 288 24.20 -13.61 8.29
CA ALA A 288 24.77 -12.98 7.10
C ALA A 288 25.03 -11.46 7.25
N ARG A 289 24.90 -10.90 8.46
CA ARG A 289 25.18 -9.50 8.80
C ARG A 289 26.60 -9.35 9.33
#